data_AF-A0A517T8R9-F1
#
_entry.id   AF-A0A517T8R9-F1
#
_cell.length_a   1.000
_cell.length_b   1.000
_cell.length_c   1.000
_cell.angle_alpha   90.00
_cell.angle_beta   90.00
_cell.angle_gamma   90.00
#
_symmetry.space_group_name_H-M   'P 1'
#
loop_
_entity.id
_entity.type
_entity.pdbx_description
1 polymer ?
#
loop_
_entity_poly.entity_id
_entity_poly.type
_entity_poly.pdbx_seq_one_letter_code
_entity_poly.pdbx_strand_id
1 'polypeptide(L)' 'MSNARHKLNAAAINGVLLVAGLIALLTQSWQIFIMLLILLLVTSTVSGSIRPWRTRK' A
#
# COMPACT_ATOMS: atom_id res chain seq x y z
N MET A 1 19.20 10.48 -7.95
CA MET A 1 19.34 9.56 -6.80
C MET A 1 17.96 9.20 -6.28
N SER A 2 17.46 7.99 -6.54
CA SER A 2 16.21 7.53 -5.94
C SER A 2 16.43 7.42 -4.43
N ASN A 3 15.72 8.24 -3.67
CA ASN A 3 15.83 8.31 -2.23
C ASN A 3 15.42 6.94 -1.64
N ALA A 4 16.18 6.35 -0.73
CA ALA A 4 15.91 5.02 -0.18
C ALA A 4 14.46 4.87 0.36
N ARG A 5 13.91 5.97 0.88
CA ARG A 5 12.50 6.08 1.30
C ARG A 5 11.51 5.90 0.18
N HIS A 6 11.79 6.44 -1.01
CA HIS A 6 10.94 6.31 -2.17
C HIS A 6 10.88 4.85 -2.63
N LYS A 7 12.03 4.14 -2.62
CA LYS A 7 12.09 2.71 -2.91
C LYS A 7 11.32 1.87 -1.88
N LEU A 8 11.42 2.21 -0.59
CA LEU A 8 10.67 1.57 0.49
C LEU A 8 9.16 1.79 0.39
N ASN A 9 8.72 3.03 0.16
CA ASN A 9 7.30 3.34 -0.04
C ASN A 9 6.75 2.63 -1.28
N ALA A 10 7.51 2.58 -2.38
CA ALA A 10 7.12 1.86 -3.59
C ALA A 10 6.96 0.36 -3.34
N ALA A 11 7.89 -0.26 -2.59
CA ALA A 11 7.77 -1.67 -2.21
C ALA A 11 6.53 -1.93 -1.35
N ALA A 12 6.23 -1.05 -0.38
CA ALA A 12 5.04 -1.17 0.45
C ALA A 12 3.74 -1.04 -0.36
N ILE A 13 3.67 -0.06 -1.28
CA ILE A 13 2.50 0.14 -2.15
C ILE A 13 2.32 -1.07 -3.09
N ASN A 14 3.40 -1.57 -3.69
CA ASN A 14 3.35 -2.75 -4.54
C ASN A 14 2.91 -4.00 -3.76
N GLY A 15 3.37 -4.16 -2.52
CA GLY A 15 2.90 -5.24 -1.64
C GLY A 15 1.40 -5.16 -1.38
N VAL A 16 0.89 -3.97 -1.05
CA VAL A 16 -0.55 -3.73 -0.85
C VAL A 16 -1.35 -4.03 -2.12
N LEU A 17 -0.87 -3.59 -3.29
CA LEU A 17 -1.51 -3.87 -4.59
C LEU A 17 -1.56 -5.37 -4.88
N LEU A 18 -0.47 -6.11 -4.65
CA LEU A 18 -0.43 -7.55 -4.88
C LEU A 18 -1.38 -8.30 -3.97
N VAL A 19 -1.41 -7.99 -2.67
CA VAL A 19 -2.31 -8.64 -1.72
C VAL A 19 -3.78 -8.35 -2.06
N ALA A 20 -4.13 -7.09 -2.30
CA ALA A 20 -5.48 -6.71 -2.70
C ALA A 20 -5.89 -7.38 -4.02
N GLY A 21 -4.98 -7.40 -5.01
CA GLY A 21 -5.21 -8.00 -6.31
C GLY A 21 -5.42 -9.51 -6.25
N LEU A 22 -4.64 -10.22 -5.43
CA LEU A 22 -4.81 -11.66 -5.22
C LEU A 22 -6.17 -11.98 -4.61
N ILE A 23 -6.59 -11.23 -3.58
CA ILE A 23 -7.89 -11.45 -2.94
C ILE A 23 -9.04 -11.10 -3.89
N ALA A 24 -8.90 -10.02 -4.67
CA ALA A 24 -9.87 -9.65 -5.69
C ALA A 24 -10.01 -10.70 -6.79
N LEU A 25 -8.90 -11.31 -7.21
CA LEU A 25 -8.90 -12.39 -8.20
C LEU A 25 -9.60 -13.64 -7.65
N LEU A 26 -9.36 -14.00 -6.38
CA LEU A 26 -10.03 -15.14 -5.75
C LEU A 26 -11.54 -14.91 -5.56
N THR A 27 -11.94 -13.67 -5.29
CA THR A 27 -13.34 -13.29 -5.08
C THR A 27 -14.05 -12.89 -6.37
N GLN A 28 -13.32 -12.70 -7.47
CA GLN A 28 -13.82 -12.20 -8.76
C GLN A 28 -14.61 -10.88 -8.62
N SER A 29 -14.25 -10.03 -7.65
CA SER A 29 -14.96 -8.79 -7.34
C SER A 29 -14.03 -7.58 -7.32
N TRP A 30 -14.31 -6.63 -8.21
CA TRP A 30 -13.57 -5.36 -8.27
C TRP A 30 -13.90 -4.42 -7.09
N GLN A 31 -15.08 -4.57 -6.46
CA GLN A 31 -15.42 -3.80 -5.27
C GLN A 31 -14.57 -4.23 -4.08
N ILE A 32 -14.38 -5.55 -3.90
CA ILE A 32 -13.50 -6.12 -2.86
C ILE A 32 -12.07 -5.64 -3.05
N PHE A 33 -11.59 -5.58 -4.30
CA PHE A 33 -10.28 -4.98 -4.62
C PHE A 33 -10.15 -3.57 -4.07
N ILE A 34 -11.07 -2.67 -4.43
CA ILE A 34 -10.99 -1.25 -4.04
C ILE A 34 -11.07 -1.10 -2.52
N MET A 35 -11.99 -1.81 -1.85
CA MET A 35 -12.13 -1.74 -0.40
C MET A 35 -10.86 -2.20 0.32
N LEU A 36 -10.30 -3.36 -0.08
CA LEU A 36 -9.06 -3.87 0.49
C LEU A 36 -7.87 -2.97 0.20
N LEU A 37 -7.77 -2.45 -1.02
CA LEU A 37 -6.68 -1.57 -1.42
C LEU A 37 -6.67 -0.32 -0.55
N ILE A 38 -7.82 0.35 -0.39
CA ILE A 38 -7.95 1.55 0.47
C ILE A 38 -7.61 1.20 1.92
N LEU A 39 -8.20 0.12 2.46
CA LEU A 39 -7.98 -0.31 3.84
C LEU A 39 -6.49 -0.58 4.13
N LEU A 40 -5.83 -1.35 3.27
CA LEU A 40 -4.43 -1.71 3.39
C LEU A 40 -3.51 -0.49 3.21
N LEU A 41 -3.84 0.43 2.30
CA LEU A 41 -3.06 1.65 2.12
C LEU A 41 -3.16 2.54 3.35
N VAL A 42 -4.37 2.77 3.88
CA VAL A 42 -4.61 3.60 5.07
C VAL A 42 -3.89 3.01 6.28
N THR A 43 -4.07 1.71 6.56
CA THR A 43 -3.39 1.03 7.67
C THR A 43 -1.88 1.03 7.53
N SER A 44 -1.33 0.85 6.32
CA SER A 44 0.10 0.96 6.06
C SER A 44 0.65 2.37 6.27
N THR A 45 -0.19 3.39 6.03
CA THR A 45 0.18 4.79 6.26
C THR A 45 0.14 5.13 7.75
N VAL A 46 -0.90 4.70 8.46
CA VAL A 46 -1.06 4.93 9.92
C VAL A 46 0.00 4.17 10.73
N SER A 47 0.36 2.94 10.33
CA SER A 47 1.42 2.16 10.97
C SER A 47 2.84 2.72 10.72
N GLY A 48 2.99 3.71 9.82
CA GLY A 48 4.28 4.31 9.48
C GLY A 48 5.14 3.45 8.53
N SER A 49 4.55 2.41 7.94
CA SER A 49 5.16 1.59 6.88
C SER A 49 5.30 2.40 5.58
N ILE A 50 4.27 3.19 5.24
CA ILE A 50 4.33 4.22 4.19
C ILE A 50 4.56 5.56 4.87
N ARG A 51 5.64 6.25 4.50
CA ARG A 51 5.98 7.57 5.05
C ARG A 51 5.85 8.64 3.97
N PRO A 52 4.66 9.24 3.79
CA PRO A 52 4.42 10.21 2.72
C PRO A 52 5.12 11.56 2.96
N TRP A 53 5.30 11.94 4.23
CA TRP A 53 5.97 13.18 4.64
C TRP A 53 7.33 12.89 5.29
N ARG A 54 8.34 13.74 5.04
CA ARG A 54 9.63 13.74 5.76
C ARG A 54 9.44 14.34 7.15
N THR A 55 8.92 13.62 8.14
CA THR A 55 8.85 14.14 9.52
C THR A 55 10.19 14.76 9.93
N ARG A 56 10.27 16.10 9.93
CA ARG A 56 11.36 16.86 10.55
C ARG A 56 11.11 16.71 12.05
N LYS A 57 11.66 15.66 12.63
CA LYS A 57 12.07 15.73 14.03
C LYS A 57 13.44 16.36 14.05
#